data_AF-A0A2N5JNG1-F1
#
_entry.id   AF-A0A2N5JNG1-F1
#
_cell.length_a   1.000
_cell.length_b   1.000
_cell.length_c   1.000
_cell.angle_alpha   90.00
_cell.angle_beta   90.00
_cell.angle_gamma   90.00
#
_symmetry.space_group_name_H-M   'P 1'
#
loop_
_entity.id
_entity.type
_entity.pdbx_description
1 polymer ?
#
loop_
_entity_poly.entity_id
_entity_poly.type
_entity_poly.pdbx_seq_one_letter_code
_entity_poly.pdbx_strand_id
1 'polypeptide(L)'
;MNDFSPFVTPLHLTEVEPLANGGQIEYEFFPIDLDVISCLLYYLCQERWQDIGIGHMVDGSVLELEFKAPPKICKLYDGYLTVVTESWHLHLCIAENWGGPDRRTSLDQRQARLVSRAALYRRFNPAGEPRSWGIQFWNGLGVKMMTFFLPNPFVGENEDLLSERQPNLAKLQLYEELRGTYILGTRPLPYDRNPLTKRYISVCRSSRCLPSRQYQPVYEALQAAVEEANLAEDVEVCVSGCLEVCKMGPVVFYSADRTWYTRVTPAVAKQIVQEHLVEGKPISKHVYP
;
A
#
# COMPACT_ATOMS: atom_id res chain seq x y z
N MET A 1 21.04 -6.76 -3.87
CA MET A 1 19.92 -5.92 -4.34
C MET A 1 19.33 -6.67 -5.50
N ASN A 2 18.06 -7.09 -5.42
CA ASN A 2 17.38 -7.52 -6.64
C ASN A 2 17.24 -6.26 -7.49
N ASP A 3 17.74 -6.31 -8.72
CA ASP A 3 17.55 -5.21 -9.65
C ASP A 3 16.07 -5.10 -9.98
N PHE A 4 15.51 -3.89 -9.83
CA PHE A 4 14.13 -3.61 -10.18
C PHE A 4 13.89 -3.94 -11.66
N SER A 5 12.95 -4.84 -11.95
CA SER A 5 12.58 -5.17 -13.32
C SER A 5 11.51 -4.20 -13.81
N PRO A 6 11.73 -3.47 -14.93
CA PRO A 6 10.72 -2.59 -15.48
C PRO A 6 9.53 -3.34 -16.11
N PHE A 7 9.64 -4.66 -16.32
CA PHE A 7 8.57 -5.48 -16.88
C PHE A 7 8.16 -6.60 -15.93
N VAL A 8 6.84 -6.83 -15.87
CA VAL A 8 6.25 -7.96 -15.15
C VAL A 8 6.44 -9.23 -15.97
N THR A 9 6.87 -10.32 -15.34
CA THR A 9 6.85 -11.65 -15.97
C THR A 9 5.45 -12.24 -15.84
N PRO A 10 4.70 -12.45 -16.94
CA PRO A 10 3.34 -12.98 -16.87
C PRO A 10 3.26 -14.35 -16.18
N LEU A 11 2.22 -14.57 -15.37
CA LEU A 11 1.94 -15.88 -14.78
C LEU A 11 1.25 -16.84 -15.74
N HIS A 12 0.57 -16.31 -16.77
CA HIS A 12 -0.29 -17.09 -17.68
C HIS A 12 -1.30 -17.99 -16.95
N LEU A 13 -1.85 -17.48 -15.84
CA LEU A 13 -2.77 -18.20 -14.98
C LEU A 13 -4.14 -17.52 -15.00
N THR A 14 -5.17 -18.28 -15.35
CA THR A 14 -6.56 -17.85 -15.33
C THR A 14 -7.41 -18.86 -14.58
N GLU A 15 -8.34 -18.37 -13.76
CA GLU A 15 -9.35 -19.19 -13.08
C GLU A 15 -10.75 -18.63 -13.36
N VAL A 16 -11.75 -19.51 -13.34
CA VAL A 16 -13.17 -19.14 -13.51
C VAL A 16 -13.96 -19.63 -12.30
N GLU A 17 -14.65 -18.70 -11.64
CA GLU A 17 -15.56 -18.95 -10.52
C GLU A 17 -17.02 -18.85 -11.02
N PRO A 18 -17.78 -19.97 -11.06
CA PRO A 18 -19.18 -19.93 -11.44
C PRO A 18 -20.02 -19.24 -10.35
N LEU A 19 -20.99 -18.43 -10.76
CA LEU A 19 -21.90 -17.73 -9.85
C LEU A 19 -23.26 -18.43 -9.80
N ALA A 20 -23.90 -18.38 -8.63
CA ALA A 20 -25.21 -19.00 -8.42
C ALA A 20 -26.32 -18.46 -9.35
N ASN A 21 -26.15 -17.25 -9.89
CA ASN A 21 -27.08 -16.64 -10.84
C ASN A 21 -26.85 -17.08 -12.31
N GLY A 22 -25.96 -18.05 -12.56
CA GLY A 22 -25.59 -18.52 -13.90
C GLY A 22 -24.53 -17.68 -14.61
N GLY A 23 -24.06 -16.59 -13.99
CA GLY A 23 -22.89 -15.85 -14.46
C GLY A 23 -21.58 -16.51 -14.01
N GLN A 24 -20.46 -15.82 -14.24
CA GLN A 24 -19.14 -16.27 -13.80
C GLN A 24 -18.23 -15.09 -13.49
N ILE A 25 -17.17 -15.32 -12.72
CA ILE A 25 -16.05 -14.38 -12.58
C ILE A 25 -14.82 -15.05 -13.18
N GLU A 26 -14.14 -14.35 -14.09
CA GLU A 26 -12.84 -14.75 -14.58
C GLU A 26 -11.77 -13.95 -13.85
N TYR A 27 -10.73 -14.63 -13.38
CA TYR A 27 -9.57 -14.05 -12.72
C TYR A 27 -8.33 -14.29 -13.57
N GLU A 28 -7.66 -13.23 -14.02
CA GLU A 28 -6.33 -13.29 -14.64
C GLU A 28 -5.29 -12.88 -13.59
N PHE A 29 -4.44 -13.81 -13.16
CA PHE A 29 -3.49 -13.59 -12.06
C PHE A 29 -2.20 -12.93 -12.52
N PHE A 30 -1.63 -12.08 -11.67
CA PHE A 30 -0.32 -11.45 -11.86
C PHE A 30 0.62 -11.71 -10.67
N PRO A 31 1.95 -11.61 -10.87
CA PRO A 31 2.92 -11.80 -9.79
C PRO A 31 2.70 -10.83 -8.63
N ILE A 32 2.94 -11.31 -7.42
CA ILE A 32 2.77 -10.54 -6.17
C ILE A 32 4.10 -10.10 -5.57
N ASP A 33 5.18 -10.13 -6.34
CA ASP A 33 6.46 -9.57 -5.92
C ASP A 33 6.29 -8.12 -5.47
N LEU A 34 7.02 -7.72 -4.43
CA LEU A 34 6.80 -6.42 -3.77
C LEU A 34 6.89 -5.26 -4.75
N ASP A 35 7.80 -5.31 -5.73
CA ASP A 35 7.93 -4.27 -6.75
C ASP A 35 6.70 -4.16 -7.64
N VAL A 36 6.16 -5.29 -8.10
CA VAL A 36 4.98 -5.35 -8.97
C VAL A 36 3.76 -4.79 -8.24
N ILE A 37 3.46 -5.33 -7.05
CA ILE A 37 2.26 -4.92 -6.29
C ILE A 37 2.39 -3.49 -5.76
N SER A 38 3.59 -3.03 -5.40
CA SER A 38 3.81 -1.66 -4.95
C SER A 38 3.60 -0.65 -6.07
N CYS A 39 4.14 -0.91 -7.26
CA CYS A 39 3.93 -0.05 -8.42
C CYS A 39 2.44 0.03 -8.80
N LEU A 40 1.73 -1.10 -8.79
CA LEU A 40 0.28 -1.14 -9.04
C LEU A 40 -0.47 -0.27 -8.04
N LEU A 41 -0.33 -0.56 -6.76
CA LEU A 41 -1.12 0.09 -5.72
C LEU A 41 -0.79 1.57 -5.58
N TYR A 42 0.49 1.95 -5.73
CA TYR A 42 0.90 3.35 -5.68
C TYR A 42 0.35 4.12 -6.89
N TYR A 43 0.45 3.57 -8.10
CA TYR A 43 -0.13 4.18 -9.31
C TYR A 43 -1.63 4.41 -9.17
N LEU A 44 -2.35 3.38 -8.72
CA LEU A 44 -3.79 3.47 -8.49
C LEU A 44 -4.17 4.50 -7.43
N CYS A 45 -3.45 4.56 -6.31
CA CYS A 45 -3.78 5.47 -5.22
C CYS A 45 -3.26 6.91 -5.41
N GLN A 46 -2.22 7.14 -6.21
CA GLN A 46 -1.62 8.48 -6.38
C GLN A 46 -2.01 9.14 -7.70
N GLU A 47 -2.13 8.37 -8.77
CA GLU A 47 -2.33 8.91 -10.12
C GLU A 47 -3.72 8.61 -10.69
N ARG A 48 -4.31 7.46 -10.31
CA ARG A 48 -5.61 7.00 -10.82
C ARG A 48 -6.70 6.94 -9.76
N TRP A 49 -6.54 7.68 -8.67
CA TRP A 49 -7.46 7.62 -7.53
C TRP A 49 -8.89 8.03 -7.90
N GLN A 50 -9.06 8.91 -8.89
CA GLN A 50 -10.37 9.33 -9.42
C GLN A 50 -11.11 8.20 -10.14
N ASP A 51 -10.36 7.23 -10.66
CA ASP A 51 -10.91 6.18 -11.53
C ASP A 51 -11.31 4.92 -10.74
N ILE A 52 -10.97 4.85 -9.46
CA ILE A 52 -11.13 3.62 -8.66
C ILE A 52 -12.05 3.80 -7.46
N GLY A 53 -12.85 2.77 -7.22
CA GLY A 53 -13.46 2.51 -5.92
C GLY A 53 -12.64 1.48 -5.16
N ILE A 54 -12.73 1.48 -3.83
CA ILE A 54 -12.15 0.45 -2.98
C ILE A 54 -13.24 -0.13 -2.10
N GLY A 55 -13.36 -1.45 -2.04
CA GLY A 55 -14.35 -2.07 -1.19
C GLY A 55 -13.90 -3.33 -0.50
N HIS A 56 -14.70 -3.72 0.48
CA HIS A 56 -14.63 -5.02 1.13
C HIS A 56 -15.99 -5.69 0.93
N MET A 57 -15.96 -6.86 0.30
CA MET A 57 -17.15 -7.67 0.03
C MET A 57 -17.03 -8.97 0.81
N VAL A 58 -18.01 -9.25 1.66
CA VAL A 58 -18.16 -10.52 2.37
C VAL A 58 -19.60 -10.97 2.28
N ASP A 59 -19.85 -12.26 2.49
CA ASP A 59 -21.21 -12.79 2.51
C ASP A 59 -22.03 -12.05 3.57
N GLY A 60 -23.08 -11.36 3.11
CA GLY A 60 -23.99 -10.58 3.95
C GLY A 60 -23.59 -9.12 4.21
N SER A 61 -22.46 -8.62 3.70
CA SER A 61 -22.10 -7.20 3.86
C SER A 61 -21.13 -6.69 2.79
N VAL A 62 -21.37 -5.47 2.31
CA VAL A 62 -20.50 -4.76 1.39
C VAL A 62 -20.24 -3.36 1.92
N LEU A 63 -18.97 -2.94 1.89
CA LEU A 63 -18.53 -1.57 2.10
C LEU A 63 -17.76 -1.13 0.86
N GLU A 64 -18.15 -0.02 0.26
CA GLU A 64 -17.44 0.61 -0.85
C GLU A 64 -17.07 2.05 -0.46
N LEU A 65 -15.89 2.48 -0.88
CA LEU A 65 -15.30 3.76 -0.58
C LEU A 65 -14.76 4.36 -1.88
N GLU A 66 -14.99 5.65 -2.04
CA GLU A 66 -14.45 6.44 -3.14
C GLU A 66 -13.47 7.49 -2.62
N PHE A 67 -12.58 7.93 -3.51
CA PHE A 67 -11.70 9.05 -3.28
C PHE A 67 -12.36 10.35 -3.73
N LYS A 68 -12.44 11.34 -2.84
CA LYS A 68 -12.90 12.71 -3.17
C LYS A 68 -11.75 13.68 -3.46
N ALA A 69 -10.53 13.27 -3.12
CA ALA A 69 -9.29 14.01 -3.28
C ALA A 69 -8.13 13.01 -3.25
N PRO A 70 -6.93 13.39 -3.72
CA PRO A 70 -5.74 12.55 -3.58
C PRO A 70 -5.51 12.19 -2.10
N PRO A 71 -5.10 10.94 -1.79
CA PRO A 71 -4.82 10.55 -0.42
C PRO A 71 -3.64 11.34 0.15
N LYS A 72 -3.74 11.73 1.43
CA LYS A 72 -2.71 12.46 2.17
C LYS A 72 -1.48 11.61 2.47
N ILE A 73 -1.67 10.29 2.56
CA ILE A 73 -0.60 9.32 2.81
C ILE A 73 -0.85 8.10 1.92
N CYS A 74 0.20 7.62 1.26
CA CYS A 74 0.25 6.31 0.61
C CYS A 74 1.66 5.74 0.84
N LYS A 75 1.81 4.89 1.86
CA LYS A 75 3.12 4.43 2.35
C LYS A 75 3.08 3.02 2.89
N LEU A 76 4.22 2.34 2.87
CA LEU A 76 4.39 1.03 3.49
C LEU A 76 4.87 1.18 4.94
N TYR A 77 4.04 0.78 5.90
CA TYR A 77 4.39 0.75 7.33
C TYR A 77 4.33 -0.68 7.85
N ASP A 78 5.47 -1.22 8.31
CA ASP A 78 5.60 -2.58 8.87
C ASP A 78 4.79 -3.62 8.07
N GLY A 79 5.02 -3.70 6.76
CA GLY A 79 4.35 -4.66 5.86
C GLY A 79 2.98 -4.25 5.32
N TYR A 80 2.35 -3.21 5.87
CA TYR A 80 1.05 -2.73 5.41
C TYR A 80 1.17 -1.48 4.54
N LEU A 81 0.69 -1.57 3.29
CA LEU A 81 0.31 -0.39 2.55
C LEU A 81 -0.77 0.33 3.36
N THR A 82 -0.51 1.59 3.68
CA THR A 82 -1.40 2.46 4.43
C THR A 82 -1.75 3.64 3.55
N VAL A 83 -3.04 3.74 3.23
CA VAL A 83 -3.60 4.86 2.47
C VAL A 83 -4.52 5.65 3.39
N VAL A 84 -4.30 6.95 3.51
CA VAL A 84 -5.06 7.83 4.40
C VAL A 84 -5.67 8.95 3.59
N THR A 85 -7.00 9.02 3.58
CA THR A 85 -7.77 10.12 3.02
C THR A 85 -8.19 11.08 4.14
N GLU A 86 -9.05 12.04 3.82
CA GLU A 86 -9.63 12.92 4.84
C GLU A 86 -10.62 12.21 5.77
N SER A 87 -11.43 11.29 5.21
CA SER A 87 -12.56 10.70 5.93
C SER A 87 -12.36 9.22 6.29
N TRP A 88 -11.40 8.53 5.66
CA TRP A 88 -11.16 7.11 5.88
C TRP A 88 -9.68 6.75 5.68
N HIS A 89 -9.28 5.58 6.17
CA HIS A 89 -7.98 4.99 5.85
C HIS A 89 -8.15 3.49 5.60
N LEU A 90 -7.18 2.90 4.93
CA LEU A 90 -7.10 1.46 4.73
C LEU A 90 -5.69 0.94 5.01
N HIS A 91 -5.63 -0.37 5.26
CA HIS A 91 -4.39 -1.11 5.44
C HIS A 91 -4.44 -2.42 4.65
N LEU A 92 -3.46 -2.65 3.76
CA LEU A 92 -3.32 -3.89 2.99
C LEU A 92 -1.93 -4.49 3.20
N CYS A 93 -1.82 -5.73 3.69
CA CYS A 93 -0.53 -6.35 3.99
C CYS A 93 0.13 -6.86 2.70
N ILE A 94 1.10 -6.11 2.17
CA ILE A 94 1.81 -6.44 0.92
C ILE A 94 3.29 -6.81 1.15
N ALA A 95 3.78 -6.67 2.38
CA ALA A 95 5.09 -7.19 2.80
C ALA A 95 5.01 -7.76 4.22
N GLU A 96 6.11 -8.37 4.68
CA GLU A 96 6.14 -8.97 6.02
C GLU A 96 5.88 -7.94 7.14
N ASN A 97 4.88 -8.22 7.97
CA ASN A 97 4.57 -7.45 9.16
C ASN A 97 5.20 -8.08 10.41
N TRP A 98 6.09 -7.37 11.08
CA TRP A 98 6.81 -7.93 12.21
C TRP A 98 6.10 -7.69 13.54
N GLY A 99 5.22 -6.68 13.61
CA GLY A 99 4.49 -6.35 14.83
C GLY A 99 5.29 -5.42 15.73
N GLY A 100 5.94 -4.42 15.12
CA GLY A 100 6.75 -3.43 15.83
C GLY A 100 8.11 -3.96 16.33
N PRO A 101 8.76 -3.27 17.28
CA PRO A 101 10.10 -3.62 17.74
C PRO A 101 10.18 -4.96 18.46
N ASP A 102 9.13 -5.36 19.21
CA ASP A 102 9.11 -6.65 19.93
C ASP A 102 8.82 -7.86 19.03
N ARG A 103 8.68 -7.64 17.71
CA ARG A 103 8.38 -8.67 16.72
C ARG A 103 7.15 -9.54 17.08
N ARG A 104 6.08 -8.91 17.56
CA ARG A 104 4.90 -9.58 18.14
C ARG A 104 4.14 -10.48 17.16
N THR A 105 4.33 -10.29 15.86
CA THR A 105 3.66 -11.11 14.84
C THR A 105 4.45 -12.40 14.60
N SER A 106 3.85 -13.55 14.90
CA SER A 106 4.45 -14.88 14.67
C SER A 106 4.62 -15.17 13.16
N LEU A 107 5.48 -16.12 12.79
CA LEU A 107 5.68 -16.50 11.38
C LEU A 107 4.37 -16.92 10.70
N ASP A 108 3.57 -17.78 11.35
CA ASP A 108 2.26 -18.20 10.83
C ASP A 108 1.32 -17.00 10.60
N GLN A 109 1.32 -16.06 11.55
CA GLN A 109 0.53 -14.84 11.42
C GLN A 109 1.02 -13.95 10.27
N ARG A 110 2.33 -13.88 10.01
CA ARG A 110 2.92 -13.13 8.89
C ARG A 110 2.48 -13.71 7.55
N GLN A 111 2.57 -15.02 7.43
CA GLN A 111 2.15 -15.73 6.22
C GLN A 111 0.64 -15.58 6.01
N ALA A 112 -0.17 -15.76 7.05
CA ALA A 112 -1.63 -15.70 6.97
C ALA A 112 -2.17 -14.34 6.54
N ARG A 113 -1.54 -13.23 6.93
CA ARG A 113 -2.01 -11.87 6.63
C ARG A 113 -1.52 -11.31 5.29
N LEU A 114 -0.38 -11.79 4.80
CA LEU A 114 0.27 -11.29 3.59
C LEU A 114 -0.58 -11.61 2.36
N VAL A 115 -0.68 -10.66 1.43
CA VAL A 115 -1.24 -10.92 0.09
C VAL A 115 -0.46 -12.06 -0.56
N SER A 116 -1.17 -13.13 -0.91
CA SER A 116 -0.62 -14.35 -1.52
C SER A 116 -0.98 -14.49 -2.99
N ARG A 117 -2.08 -13.85 -3.43
CA ARG A 117 -2.57 -13.87 -4.80
C ARG A 117 -3.21 -12.53 -5.13
N ALA A 118 -3.10 -12.11 -6.39
CA ALA A 118 -3.76 -10.94 -6.92
C ALA A 118 -4.18 -11.19 -8.38
N ALA A 119 -5.35 -10.69 -8.76
CA ALA A 119 -5.88 -10.89 -10.11
C ALA A 119 -6.67 -9.68 -10.61
N LEU A 120 -6.56 -9.40 -11.90
CA LEU A 120 -7.59 -8.62 -12.59
C LEU A 120 -8.79 -9.54 -12.80
N TYR A 121 -9.99 -9.08 -12.44
CA TYR A 121 -11.21 -9.85 -12.65
C TYR A 121 -12.15 -9.19 -13.65
N ARG A 122 -12.93 -10.05 -14.31
CA ARG A 122 -14.11 -9.68 -15.07
C ARG A 122 -15.28 -10.53 -14.60
N ARG A 123 -16.39 -9.89 -14.26
CA ARG A 123 -17.65 -10.59 -13.97
C ARG A 123 -18.50 -10.63 -15.22
N PHE A 124 -19.01 -11.79 -15.55
CA PHE A 124 -19.88 -12.04 -16.69
C PHE A 124 -21.30 -12.35 -16.24
N ASN A 125 -22.28 -11.91 -17.02
CA ASN A 125 -23.68 -12.32 -16.85
C ASN A 125 -23.89 -13.74 -17.43
N PRO A 126 -25.11 -14.33 -17.29
CA PRO A 126 -25.40 -15.65 -17.85
C PRO A 126 -25.33 -15.74 -19.38
N ALA A 127 -25.36 -14.60 -20.08
CA ALA A 127 -25.19 -14.52 -21.53
C ALA A 127 -23.70 -14.51 -21.96
N GLY A 128 -22.77 -14.53 -21.01
CA GLY A 128 -21.33 -14.50 -21.29
C GLY A 128 -20.79 -13.09 -21.60
N GLU A 129 -21.53 -12.04 -21.25
CA GLU A 129 -21.13 -10.65 -21.48
C GLU A 129 -20.48 -10.07 -20.21
N PRO A 130 -19.32 -9.40 -20.30
CA PRO A 130 -18.67 -8.79 -19.15
C PRO A 130 -19.48 -7.60 -18.64
N ARG A 131 -19.67 -7.51 -17.32
CA ARG A 131 -20.51 -6.51 -16.64
C ARG A 131 -19.80 -5.72 -15.56
N SER A 132 -18.68 -6.22 -15.03
CA SER A 132 -17.83 -5.44 -14.10
C SER A 132 -16.38 -5.89 -14.16
N TRP A 133 -15.49 -4.98 -13.78
CA TRP A 133 -14.04 -5.13 -13.81
C TRP A 133 -13.45 -4.67 -12.47
N GLY A 134 -12.37 -5.31 -12.05
CA GLY A 134 -11.68 -4.89 -10.84
C GLY A 134 -10.41 -5.67 -10.57
N ILE A 135 -9.86 -5.47 -9.38
CA ILE A 135 -8.68 -6.18 -8.88
C ILE A 135 -9.04 -6.83 -7.55
N GLN A 136 -8.81 -8.14 -7.45
CA GLN A 136 -9.06 -8.91 -6.24
C GLN A 136 -7.73 -9.35 -5.63
N PHE A 137 -7.63 -9.26 -4.30
CA PHE A 137 -6.51 -9.76 -3.52
C PHE A 137 -6.96 -10.89 -2.60
N TRP A 138 -6.05 -11.82 -2.28
CA TRP A 138 -6.25 -12.87 -1.28
C TRP A 138 -5.06 -12.92 -0.33
N ASN A 139 -5.32 -13.25 0.94
CA ASN A 139 -4.25 -13.44 1.93
C ASN A 139 -3.65 -14.86 1.88
N GLY A 140 -2.65 -15.16 2.71
CA GLY A 140 -2.02 -16.49 2.78
C GLY A 140 -2.94 -17.65 3.18
N LEU A 141 -4.15 -17.37 3.68
CA LEU A 141 -5.17 -18.38 3.98
C LEU A 141 -6.18 -18.55 2.84
N GLY A 142 -6.01 -17.86 1.71
CA GLY A 142 -6.93 -17.90 0.58
C GLY A 142 -8.22 -17.09 0.81
N VAL A 143 -8.26 -16.22 1.81
CA VAL A 143 -9.42 -15.37 2.09
C VAL A 143 -9.39 -14.14 1.19
N LYS A 144 -10.49 -13.85 0.50
CA LYS A 144 -10.68 -12.61 -0.30
C LYS A 144 -10.49 -11.39 0.62
N MET A 145 -9.58 -10.50 0.22
CA MET A 145 -9.31 -9.22 0.89
C MET A 145 -10.06 -8.10 0.16
N MET A 146 -9.61 -6.85 0.36
CA MET A 146 -10.16 -5.70 -0.35
C MET A 146 -10.12 -5.86 -1.88
N THR A 147 -11.07 -5.22 -2.53
CA THR A 147 -11.23 -5.16 -3.98
C THR A 147 -11.04 -3.73 -4.45
N PHE A 148 -10.34 -3.56 -5.55
CA PHE A 148 -10.27 -2.28 -6.26
C PHE A 148 -11.22 -2.36 -7.45
N PHE A 149 -12.28 -1.56 -7.42
CA PHE A 149 -13.26 -1.49 -8.50
C PHE A 149 -12.72 -0.57 -9.59
N LEU A 150 -12.75 -1.05 -10.83
CA LEU A 150 -12.32 -0.30 -12.01
C LEU A 150 -13.53 0.33 -12.70
N PRO A 151 -13.34 1.36 -13.56
CA PRO A 151 -14.46 2.05 -14.21
C PRO A 151 -15.35 1.08 -14.99
N ASN A 152 -16.67 1.22 -14.78
CA ASN A 152 -17.67 0.37 -15.44
C ASN A 152 -18.30 1.09 -16.65
N PRO A 153 -18.17 0.57 -17.89
CA PRO A 153 -18.79 1.13 -19.09
C PRO A 153 -20.31 1.24 -19.06
N PHE A 154 -20.98 0.49 -18.19
CA PHE A 154 -22.44 0.48 -18.05
C PHE A 154 -22.97 1.36 -16.92
N VAL A 155 -22.10 2.07 -16.21
CA VAL A 155 -22.50 2.99 -15.13
C VAL A 155 -22.22 4.42 -15.58
N GLY A 156 -23.19 5.31 -15.41
CA GLY A 156 -23.14 6.73 -15.73
C GLY A 156 -22.36 7.52 -14.68
N GLU A 157 -22.44 8.85 -14.72
CA GLU A 157 -21.74 9.71 -13.76
C GLU A 157 -22.47 9.83 -12.43
N ASN A 158 -23.78 9.55 -12.39
CA ASN A 158 -24.60 9.63 -11.17
C ASN A 158 -24.95 8.23 -10.62
N GLU A 159 -24.07 7.25 -10.86
CA GLU A 159 -24.31 5.82 -10.59
C GLU A 159 -25.55 5.25 -11.31
N ASP A 160 -26.07 5.97 -12.31
CA ASP A 160 -27.18 5.52 -13.12
C ASP A 160 -26.74 4.39 -14.05
N LEU A 161 -27.51 3.30 -14.09
CA LEU A 161 -27.25 2.25 -15.06
C LEU A 161 -27.50 2.79 -16.46
N LEU A 162 -26.43 2.97 -17.24
CA LEU A 162 -26.54 3.29 -18.66
C LEU A 162 -27.27 2.14 -19.33
N SER A 163 -28.08 2.46 -20.34
CA SER A 163 -28.74 1.43 -21.12
C SER A 163 -27.68 0.46 -21.64
N GLU A 164 -27.91 -0.85 -21.50
CA GLU A 164 -26.95 -1.87 -21.95
C GLU A 164 -26.64 -1.77 -23.46
N ARG A 165 -27.45 -1.02 -24.20
CA ARG A 165 -27.31 -0.76 -25.63
C ARG A 165 -26.37 0.41 -25.99
N GLN A 166 -25.89 1.19 -25.01
CA GLN A 166 -24.97 2.32 -25.23
C GLN A 166 -23.88 2.39 -24.14
N PRO A 167 -22.96 1.40 -24.08
CA PRO A 167 -21.85 1.43 -23.12
C PRO A 167 -20.84 2.53 -23.46
N ASN A 168 -20.29 3.18 -22.43
CA ASN A 168 -19.14 4.06 -22.59
C ASN A 168 -17.83 3.24 -22.51
N LEU A 169 -17.40 2.70 -23.65
CA LEU A 169 -16.21 1.84 -23.74
C LEU A 169 -14.89 2.56 -23.40
N ALA A 170 -14.84 3.89 -23.44
CA ALA A 170 -13.65 4.65 -23.04
C ALA A 170 -13.27 4.39 -21.58
N LYS A 171 -14.24 4.01 -20.73
CA LYS A 171 -14.01 3.62 -19.33
C LYS A 171 -13.11 2.38 -19.19
N LEU A 172 -12.96 1.55 -20.23
CA LEU A 172 -12.08 0.38 -20.19
C LEU A 172 -10.58 0.72 -20.34
N GLN A 173 -10.23 1.97 -20.63
CA GLN A 173 -8.84 2.37 -20.87
C GLN A 173 -7.90 1.96 -19.72
N LEU A 174 -8.29 2.22 -18.46
CA LEU A 174 -7.50 1.83 -17.30
C LEU A 174 -7.35 0.30 -17.21
N TYR A 175 -8.43 -0.45 -17.41
CA TYR A 175 -8.37 -1.91 -17.38
C TYR A 175 -7.40 -2.48 -18.44
N GLU A 176 -7.47 -1.99 -19.68
CA GLU A 176 -6.58 -2.44 -20.76
C GLU A 176 -5.12 -2.07 -20.50
N GLU A 177 -4.89 -0.92 -19.87
CA GLU A 177 -3.54 -0.50 -19.44
C GLU A 177 -2.98 -1.44 -18.38
N LEU A 178 -3.74 -1.68 -17.32
CA LEU A 178 -3.34 -2.60 -16.26
C LEU A 178 -3.14 -4.02 -16.80
N ARG A 179 -4.01 -4.49 -17.69
CA ARG A 179 -3.87 -5.81 -18.32
C ARG A 179 -2.60 -5.89 -19.17
N GLY A 180 -2.30 -4.85 -19.95
CA GLY A 180 -1.07 -4.75 -20.73
C GLY A 180 0.20 -4.83 -19.87
N THR A 181 0.23 -4.12 -18.74
CA THR A 181 1.38 -4.10 -17.83
C THR A 181 1.48 -5.38 -16.98
N TYR A 182 0.43 -5.72 -16.24
CA TYR A 182 0.50 -6.72 -15.16
C TYR A 182 0.15 -8.14 -15.59
N ILE A 183 -0.67 -8.31 -16.64
CA ILE A 183 -1.07 -9.64 -17.13
C ILE A 183 -0.24 -10.05 -18.33
N LEU A 184 -0.10 -9.17 -19.32
CA LEU A 184 0.55 -9.49 -20.59
C LEU A 184 2.06 -9.19 -20.58
N GLY A 185 2.53 -8.32 -19.69
CA GLY A 185 3.94 -7.88 -19.66
C GLY A 185 4.37 -7.13 -20.93
N THR A 186 3.43 -6.59 -21.70
CA THR A 186 3.70 -5.87 -22.96
C THR A 186 3.95 -4.38 -22.75
N ARG A 187 3.69 -3.89 -21.54
CA ARG A 187 3.94 -2.51 -21.10
C ARG A 187 4.81 -2.53 -19.84
N PRO A 188 5.68 -1.52 -19.66
CA PRO A 188 6.48 -1.43 -18.45
C PRO A 188 5.61 -1.08 -17.22
N LEU A 189 6.16 -1.30 -16.04
CA LEU A 189 5.68 -0.71 -14.79
C LEU A 189 5.73 0.84 -14.90
N PRO A 190 4.83 1.56 -14.21
CA PRO A 190 4.76 3.02 -14.27
C PRO A 190 5.94 3.77 -13.61
N TYR A 191 6.87 3.04 -12.97
CA TYR A 191 7.99 3.61 -12.22
C TYR A 191 9.32 2.94 -12.60
N ASP A 192 10.43 3.66 -12.38
CA ASP A 192 11.81 3.17 -12.58
C ASP A 192 12.40 2.49 -11.35
N ARG A 193 11.69 2.55 -10.23
CA ARG A 193 11.98 1.93 -8.94
C ARG A 193 10.69 1.70 -8.17
N ASN A 194 10.75 0.88 -7.13
CA ASN A 194 9.62 0.67 -6.25
C ASN A 194 9.29 1.96 -5.44
N PRO A 195 8.10 2.56 -5.64
CA PRO A 195 7.76 3.84 -4.99
C PRO A 195 7.47 3.70 -3.49
N LEU A 196 7.15 2.49 -3.00
CA LEU A 196 6.81 2.23 -1.60
C LEU A 196 8.01 1.83 -0.75
N THR A 197 9.19 1.64 -1.35
CA THR A 197 10.42 1.27 -0.63
C THR A 197 11.37 2.44 -0.40
N LYS A 198 10.94 3.69 -0.67
CA LYS A 198 11.73 4.87 -0.31
C LYS A 198 11.98 4.82 1.21
N ARG A 199 13.25 4.96 1.60
CA ARG A 199 13.64 4.93 3.01
C ARG A 199 13.01 6.12 3.70
N TYR A 200 12.61 5.93 4.94
CA TYR A 200 12.05 7.00 5.74
C TYR A 200 12.49 6.88 7.19
N ILE A 201 12.57 8.02 7.84
CA ILE A 201 12.73 8.14 9.29
C ILE A 201 11.48 8.84 9.84
N SER A 202 10.77 8.16 10.74
CA SER A 202 9.49 8.65 11.24
C SER A 202 9.52 8.88 12.75
N VAL A 203 8.96 9.99 13.21
CA VAL A 203 8.69 10.23 14.64
C VAL A 203 7.21 9.99 14.97
N CYS A 204 6.96 9.28 16.07
CA CYS A 204 5.61 9.05 16.57
C CYS A 204 4.94 10.36 16.98
N ARG A 205 3.75 10.65 16.42
CA ARG A 205 2.93 11.84 16.76
C ARG A 205 1.65 11.53 17.54
N SER A 206 1.57 10.35 18.16
CA SER A 206 0.34 9.91 18.82
C SER A 206 -0.08 10.85 19.95
N SER A 207 -1.28 11.42 19.83
CA SER A 207 -1.89 12.25 20.87
C SER A 207 -2.27 11.46 22.13
N ARG A 208 -2.23 10.12 22.08
CA ARG A 208 -2.54 9.24 23.20
C ARG A 208 -1.41 9.14 24.23
N CYS A 209 -0.22 9.65 23.93
CA CYS A 209 0.94 9.59 24.82
C CYS A 209 1.61 10.95 24.98
N LEU A 210 1.82 11.38 26.23
CA LEU A 210 2.39 12.68 26.58
C LEU A 210 3.74 12.97 25.89
N PRO A 211 4.73 12.05 25.86
CA PRO A 211 6.01 12.33 25.21
C PRO A 211 5.88 12.58 23.69
N SER A 212 5.02 11.82 23.01
CA SER A 212 4.84 11.95 21.56
C SER A 212 3.89 13.07 21.14
N ARG A 213 3.26 13.78 22.09
CA ARG A 213 2.50 15.00 21.79
C ARG A 213 3.41 16.15 21.37
N GLN A 214 4.66 16.15 21.85
CA GLN A 214 5.67 17.17 21.56
C GLN A 214 6.69 16.62 20.55
N TYR A 215 6.21 16.02 19.46
CA TYR A 215 7.06 15.41 18.45
C TYR A 215 7.74 16.44 17.55
N GLN A 216 7.18 17.66 17.44
CA GLN A 216 7.58 18.67 16.46
C GLN A 216 9.07 19.04 16.57
N PRO A 217 9.66 19.29 17.75
CA PRO A 217 11.09 19.60 17.83
C PRO A 217 11.99 18.44 17.37
N VAL A 218 11.55 17.19 17.56
CA VAL A 218 12.28 16.02 17.08
C VAL A 218 12.14 15.89 15.56
N TYR A 219 10.94 16.10 15.02
CA TYR A 219 10.68 16.13 13.58
C TYR A 219 11.52 17.18 12.86
N GLU A 220 11.50 18.42 13.35
CA GLU A 220 12.26 19.55 12.77
C GLU A 220 13.77 19.29 12.83
N ALA A 221 14.26 18.71 13.93
CA ALA A 221 15.67 18.34 14.05
C ALA A 221 16.09 17.21 13.10
N LEU A 222 15.22 16.21 12.88
CA LEU A 222 15.45 15.18 11.87
C LEU A 222 15.47 15.79 10.46
N GLN A 223 14.51 16.65 10.14
CA GLN A 223 14.42 17.30 8.83
C GLN A 223 15.67 18.13 8.53
N ALA A 224 16.03 19.05 9.43
CA ALA A 224 17.22 19.87 9.26
C ALA A 224 18.50 19.02 9.12
N ALA A 225 18.66 17.97 9.94
CA ALA A 225 19.84 17.12 9.89
C ALA A 225 19.92 16.28 8.60
N VAL A 226 18.79 15.79 8.07
CA VAL A 226 18.74 15.06 6.79
C VAL A 226 19.07 16.00 5.62
N GLU A 227 18.58 17.24 5.65
CA GLU A 227 18.92 18.26 4.66
C GLU A 227 20.40 18.63 4.72
N GLU A 228 20.94 18.92 5.91
CA GLU A 228 22.37 19.22 6.14
C GLU A 228 23.29 18.07 5.68
N ALA A 229 22.84 16.82 5.81
CA ALA A 229 23.56 15.63 5.37
C ALA A 229 23.40 15.31 3.86
N ASN A 230 22.62 16.10 3.11
CA ASN A 230 22.27 15.85 1.70
C ASN A 230 21.57 14.49 1.47
N LEU A 231 20.76 14.04 2.42
CA LEU A 231 20.06 12.76 2.37
C LEU A 231 18.58 12.86 1.97
N ALA A 232 18.06 14.06 1.67
CA ALA A 232 16.63 14.30 1.44
C ALA A 232 16.05 13.55 0.22
N GLU A 233 16.88 13.28 -0.79
CA GLU A 233 16.47 12.47 -1.96
C GLU A 233 16.29 10.98 -1.60
N ASP A 234 17.12 10.47 -0.67
CA ASP A 234 17.17 9.04 -0.31
C ASP A 234 16.31 8.69 0.90
N VAL A 235 16.19 9.60 1.87
CA VAL A 235 15.49 9.38 3.15
C VAL A 235 14.45 10.45 3.37
N GLU A 236 13.19 10.04 3.41
CA GLU A 236 12.09 10.92 3.78
C GLU A 236 11.95 11.07 5.30
N VAL A 237 11.82 12.30 5.80
CA VAL A 237 11.43 12.55 7.20
C VAL A 237 9.92 12.67 7.28
N CYS A 238 9.26 11.86 8.11
CA CYS A 238 7.81 11.91 8.25
C CYS A 238 7.32 11.71 9.69
N VAL A 239 6.00 11.79 9.88
CA VAL A 239 5.34 11.52 11.17
C VAL A 239 4.55 10.23 11.07
N SER A 240 4.68 9.37 12.09
CA SER A 240 3.92 8.13 12.17
C SER A 240 2.75 8.24 13.15
N GLY A 241 1.72 7.41 12.95
CA GLY A 241 0.69 7.18 13.96
C GLY A 241 1.24 6.57 15.25
N CYS A 242 0.35 6.03 16.08
CA CYS A 242 0.74 5.32 17.29
C CYS A 242 1.57 4.09 16.96
N LEU A 243 2.76 3.99 17.57
CA LEU A 243 3.68 2.86 17.44
C LEU A 243 3.54 1.82 18.57
N GLU A 244 2.57 2.00 19.46
CA GLU A 244 2.21 1.09 20.57
C GLU A 244 3.28 0.87 21.66
N VAL A 245 4.47 1.47 21.52
CA VAL A 245 5.54 1.47 22.53
C VAL A 245 5.58 2.76 23.34
N CYS A 246 4.40 3.23 23.77
CA CYS A 246 4.17 4.58 24.29
C CYS A 246 5.03 4.98 25.50
N LYS A 247 5.45 4.02 26.35
CA LYS A 247 6.28 4.29 27.54
C LYS A 247 7.71 4.74 27.20
N MET A 248 8.11 4.63 25.94
CA MET A 248 9.48 4.87 25.47
C MET A 248 9.60 6.12 24.60
N GLY A 249 8.56 6.97 24.54
CA GLY A 249 8.50 8.13 23.64
C GLY A 249 9.39 9.32 24.03
N PRO A 250 9.66 10.25 23.08
CA PRO A 250 9.36 10.16 21.65
C PRO A 250 10.11 9.00 20.99
N VAL A 251 9.40 8.25 20.12
CA VAL A 251 9.96 7.11 19.40
C VAL A 251 10.21 7.50 17.97
N VAL A 252 11.41 7.18 17.47
CA VAL A 252 11.79 7.33 16.06
C VAL A 252 12.03 5.96 15.46
N PHE A 253 11.55 5.75 14.24
CA PHE A 253 11.75 4.51 13.48
C PHE A 253 12.45 4.82 12.17
N TYR A 254 13.51 4.07 11.87
CA TYR A 254 14.22 4.13 10.59
C TYR A 254 13.91 2.90 9.75
N SER A 255 13.34 3.08 8.56
CA SER A 255 12.77 1.97 7.78
C SER A 255 13.78 1.10 7.06
N ALA A 256 14.98 1.61 6.77
CA ALA A 256 15.96 0.91 5.95
C ALA A 256 16.48 -0.38 6.62
N ASP A 257 16.75 -0.32 7.92
CA ASP A 257 17.21 -1.47 8.72
C ASP A 257 16.26 -1.80 9.88
N ARG A 258 15.13 -1.09 9.94
CA ARG A 258 14.07 -1.29 10.93
C ARG A 258 14.51 -0.98 12.36
N THR A 259 15.49 -0.09 12.56
CA THR A 259 15.93 0.36 13.89
C THR A 259 14.87 1.26 14.53
N TRP A 260 14.65 1.03 15.82
CA TRP A 260 13.76 1.83 16.66
C TRP A 260 14.58 2.56 17.71
N TYR A 261 14.33 3.86 17.86
CA TYR A 261 14.96 4.72 18.85
C TYR A 261 13.94 5.19 19.88
N THR A 262 14.38 5.27 21.13
CA THR A 262 13.54 5.63 22.27
C THR A 262 14.05 6.91 22.94
N ARG A 263 13.13 7.63 23.59
CA ARG A 263 13.41 8.87 24.34
C ARG A 263 14.19 9.89 23.50
N VAL A 264 13.84 9.99 22.23
CA VAL A 264 14.56 10.84 21.28
C VAL A 264 14.30 12.30 21.61
N THR A 265 15.37 13.05 21.79
CA THR A 265 15.37 14.52 21.89
C THR A 265 15.85 15.12 20.57
N PRO A 266 15.72 16.45 20.33
CA PRO A 266 16.28 17.09 19.14
C PRO A 266 17.79 16.84 18.97
N ALA A 267 18.55 16.76 20.07
CA ALA A 267 19.98 16.44 20.02
C ALA A 267 20.20 14.98 19.57
N VAL A 268 19.43 14.04 20.11
CA VAL A 268 19.50 12.63 19.69
C VAL A 268 19.06 12.45 18.24
N ALA A 269 18.05 13.19 17.77
CA ALA A 269 17.63 13.19 16.37
C ALA A 269 18.77 13.54 15.41
N LYS A 270 19.53 14.61 15.71
CA LYS A 270 20.72 14.99 14.93
C LYS A 270 21.79 13.89 14.96
N GLN A 271 22.03 13.29 16.14
CA GLN A 271 22.96 12.17 16.25
C GLN A 271 22.50 10.97 15.41
N ILE A 272 21.20 10.64 15.38
CA ILE A 272 20.67 9.52 14.58
C ILE A 272 21.01 9.74 13.11
N VAL A 273 20.82 10.94 12.59
CA VAL A 273 21.15 11.21 11.18
C VAL A 273 22.66 11.07 10.92
N GLN A 274 23.50 11.69 11.74
CA GLN A 274 24.95 11.69 11.51
C GLN A 274 25.58 10.31 11.77
N GLU A 275 25.36 9.72 12.93
CA GLU A 275 26.00 8.44 13.28
C GLU A 275 25.35 7.26 12.54
N HIS A 276 24.01 7.23 12.44
CA HIS A 276 23.33 6.07 11.88
C HIS A 276 23.08 6.18 10.38
N LEU A 277 22.43 7.26 9.90
CA LEU A 277 22.07 7.35 8.48
C LEU A 277 23.28 7.65 7.59
N VAL A 278 24.26 8.44 8.05
CA VAL A 278 25.49 8.75 7.31
C VAL A 278 26.57 7.70 7.54
N GLU A 279 26.92 7.38 8.80
CA GLU A 279 28.03 6.44 9.08
C GLU A 279 27.61 4.97 9.19
N GLY A 280 26.30 4.65 9.19
CA GLY A 280 25.82 3.28 9.32
C GLY A 280 25.90 2.70 10.73
N LYS A 281 26.06 3.52 11.78
CA LYS A 281 26.25 3.08 13.17
C LYS A 281 25.04 3.45 14.05
N PRO A 282 24.19 2.47 14.42
CA PRO A 282 23.10 2.71 15.34
C PRO A 282 23.57 3.18 16.73
N ILE A 283 22.86 4.15 17.32
CA ILE A 283 23.20 4.69 18.64
C ILE A 283 22.69 3.75 19.74
N SER A 284 23.50 2.75 20.09
CA SER A 284 23.11 1.62 20.96
C SER A 284 22.40 2.03 22.26
N LYS A 285 22.79 3.15 22.89
CA LYS A 285 22.15 3.68 24.12
C LYS A 285 20.69 4.11 23.95
N HIS A 286 20.25 4.42 22.73
CA HIS A 286 18.88 4.87 22.42
C HIS A 286 18.07 3.84 21.63
N VAL A 287 18.71 2.79 21.12
CA VAL A 287 18.02 1.70 20.42
C VAL A 287 17.04 1.03 21.38
N TYR A 288 15.85 0.70 20.87
CA TYR A 288 14.84 -0.04 21.59
C TYR A 288 15.41 -1.42 22.01
N PRO A 289 15.30 -1.80 23.30
CA PRO A 289 15.95 -2.98 23.85
C PRO A 289 15.43 -4.31 23.28
#